data_AF-A0A1E3GYK4-F1
#
_entry.id   AF-A0A1E3GYK4-F1
#
_cell.length_a   1.000
_cell.length_b   1.000
_cell.length_c   1.000
_cell.angle_alpha   90.00
_cell.angle_beta   90.00
_cell.angle_gamma   90.00
#
_symmetry.space_group_name_H-M   'P 1'
#
loop_
_entity.id
_entity.type
_entity.pdbx_description
1 polymer ?
#
loop_
_entity_poly.entity_id
_entity_poly.type
_entity_poly.pdbx_seq_one_letter_code
_entity_poly.pdbx_strand_id
1 'polypeptide(L)'
;MFNKAKYEALPANYKAAIKASCALANDITTAKYDAKNRMAIRSLVGKGVQLRPFPRDVLDAAYAATQELYAELSATNENWKKIYEPWKQFREESFQWFRVAEYTLDSYNYAMQSAGK
;
A
#
# COMPACT_ATOMS: atom_id res chain seq x y z
N MET A 1 2.40 13.00 11.93
CA MET A 1 3.53 13.95 12.01
C MET A 1 3.45 14.69 13.34
N PHE A 2 4.58 15.12 13.88
CA PHE A 2 4.65 15.87 15.15
C PHE A 2 5.54 17.09 14.97
N ASN A 3 5.30 18.16 15.75
CA ASN A 3 6.27 19.24 15.85
C ASN A 3 7.57 18.69 16.45
N LYS A 4 8.71 18.95 15.80
CA LYS A 4 10.01 18.39 16.17
C LYS A 4 10.42 18.76 17.61
N ALA A 5 10.39 20.05 17.95
CA ALA A 5 10.79 20.51 19.28
C ALA A 5 9.91 19.93 20.39
N LYS A 6 8.59 19.84 20.16
CA LYS A 6 7.67 19.23 21.14
C LYS A 6 7.91 17.74 21.30
N TYR A 7 8.15 17.01 20.20
CA TYR A 7 8.48 15.59 20.28
C TYR A 7 9.82 15.36 20.98
N GLU A 8 10.84 16.17 20.67
CA GLU A 8 12.17 16.08 21.29
C GLU A 8 12.17 16.43 22.77
N ALA A 9 11.29 17.33 23.22
CA ALA A 9 11.12 17.68 24.63
C ALA A 9 10.47 16.57 25.48
N LEU A 10 9.90 15.51 24.85
CA LEU A 10 9.29 14.43 25.60
C LEU A 10 10.32 13.55 26.32
N PRO A 11 10.01 13.07 27.54
CA PRO A 11 10.74 11.99 28.19
C PRO A 11 10.85 10.74 27.31
N ALA A 12 11.92 9.97 27.48
CA ALA A 12 12.21 8.80 26.64
C ALA A 12 11.08 7.74 26.64
N ASN A 13 10.47 7.50 27.80
CA ASN A 13 9.32 6.59 27.93
C ASN A 13 8.10 7.07 27.13
N TYR A 14 7.87 8.38 27.03
CA TYR A 14 6.76 8.93 26.24
C TYR A 14 7.05 8.88 24.73
N LYS A 15 8.30 9.10 24.31
CA LYS A 15 8.71 8.86 22.91
C LYS A 15 8.50 7.39 22.52
N ALA A 16 8.86 6.47 23.41
CA ALA A 16 8.65 5.04 23.21
C ALA A 16 7.15 4.69 23.13
N ALA A 17 6.33 5.21 24.04
CA ALA A 17 4.88 5.03 24.03
C ALA A 17 4.27 5.54 22.72
N ILE A 18 4.62 6.75 22.27
CA ILE A 18 4.15 7.30 20.99
C ILE A 18 4.54 6.39 19.82
N LYS A 19 5.80 5.94 19.75
CA LYS A 19 6.26 5.06 18.67
C LYS A 19 5.46 3.76 18.64
N ALA A 20 5.24 3.12 19.80
CA ALA A 20 4.46 1.89 19.91
C ALA A 20 3.00 2.11 19.52
N SER A 21 2.37 3.19 20.01
CA SER A 21 0.99 3.53 19.68
C SER A 21 0.81 3.86 18.20
N CYS A 22 1.76 4.54 17.56
CA CYS A 22 1.72 4.81 16.12
C CYS A 22 1.83 3.52 15.30
N ALA A 23 2.72 2.60 15.66
CA ALA A 23 2.83 1.29 15.00
C ALA A 23 1.53 0.49 15.14
N LEU A 24 0.99 0.40 16.36
CA LEU A 24 -0.28 -0.28 16.61
C LEU A 24 -1.44 0.36 15.84
N ALA A 25 -1.50 1.70 15.82
CA ALA A 25 -2.54 2.42 15.09
C ALA A 25 -2.45 2.19 13.58
N ASN A 26 -1.23 2.12 13.02
CA ASN A 26 -1.01 1.76 11.61
C ASN A 26 -1.62 0.40 11.30
N ASP A 27 -1.29 -0.62 12.10
CA ASP A 27 -1.73 -2.00 11.85
C ASP A 27 -3.25 -2.17 12.05
N ILE A 28 -3.78 -1.61 13.15
CA ILE A 28 -5.22 -1.65 13.45
C ILE A 28 -6.02 -0.92 12.37
N THR A 29 -5.51 0.17 11.80
CA THR A 29 -6.24 0.92 10.78
C THR A 29 -6.37 0.10 9.49
N THR A 30 -5.29 -0.52 9.02
CA THR A 30 -5.32 -1.41 7.86
C THR A 30 -6.27 -2.60 8.09
N ALA A 31 -6.13 -3.29 9.23
CA ALA A 31 -6.99 -4.43 9.57
C ALA A 31 -8.49 -4.06 9.64
N LYS A 32 -8.80 -2.84 10.11
CA LYS A 32 -10.18 -2.32 10.10
C LYS A 32 -10.72 -2.11 8.69
N TYR A 33 -9.90 -1.63 7.75
CA TYR A 33 -10.31 -1.51 6.35
C TYR A 33 -10.57 -2.88 5.73
N ASP A 34 -9.69 -3.86 5.97
CA ASP A 34 -9.86 -5.22 5.43
C ASP A 34 -11.18 -5.86 5.88
N ALA A 35 -11.54 -5.68 7.16
CA ALA A 35 -12.80 -6.17 7.70
C ALA A 35 -14.02 -5.40 7.15
N LYS A 36 -13.97 -4.06 7.16
CA LYS A 36 -15.14 -3.22 6.85
C LYS A 36 -15.41 -3.08 5.36
N ASN A 37 -14.37 -3.06 4.51
CA ASN A 37 -14.53 -2.90 3.07
C ASN A 37 -15.35 -4.03 2.44
N ARG A 38 -15.21 -5.27 2.97
CA ARG A 38 -15.98 -6.43 2.51
C ARG A 38 -17.50 -6.21 2.64
N MET A 39 -17.94 -5.57 3.72
CA MET A 39 -19.36 -5.24 3.91
C MET A 39 -19.79 -4.06 3.04
N ALA A 40 -18.96 -3.02 2.98
CA ALA A 40 -19.25 -1.80 2.24
C ALA A 40 -19.41 -2.07 0.73
N ILE A 41 -18.48 -2.83 0.14
CA ILE A 41 -18.52 -3.12 -1.30
C ILE A 41 -19.76 -3.92 -1.69
N ARG A 42 -20.18 -4.89 -0.86
CA ARG A 42 -21.42 -5.66 -1.06
C ARG A 42 -22.65 -4.76 -0.98
N SER A 43 -22.67 -3.81 -0.06
CA SER A 43 -23.77 -2.83 0.05
C SER A 43 -23.86 -1.94 -1.19
N LEU A 44 -22.73 -1.44 -1.70
CA LEU A 44 -22.70 -0.61 -2.92
C LEU A 44 -23.23 -1.37 -4.14
N VAL A 45 -22.76 -2.60 -4.35
CA VAL A 45 -23.25 -3.46 -5.45
C VAL A 45 -24.73 -3.77 -5.28
N GLY A 46 -25.19 -4.08 -4.06
CA GLY A 46 -26.61 -4.29 -3.77
C GLY A 46 -27.50 -3.07 -4.04
N LYS A 47 -26.91 -1.86 -4.06
CA LYS A 47 -27.57 -0.59 -4.43
C LYS A 47 -27.42 -0.25 -5.93
N GLY A 48 -26.86 -1.15 -6.72
CA GLY A 48 -26.76 -1.01 -8.18
C GLY A 48 -25.42 -0.45 -8.69
N VAL A 49 -24.44 -0.17 -7.82
CA VAL A 49 -23.11 0.28 -8.27
C VAL A 49 -22.44 -0.80 -9.12
N GLN A 50 -21.89 -0.37 -10.26
CA GLN A 50 -21.22 -1.23 -11.22
C GLN A 50 -19.70 -1.17 -11.02
N LEU A 51 -19.10 -2.26 -10.55
CA LEU A 51 -17.65 -2.35 -10.43
C LEU A 51 -17.02 -2.65 -11.79
N ARG A 52 -15.99 -1.89 -12.17
CA ARG A 52 -15.23 -2.09 -13.41
C ARG A 52 -13.74 -1.97 -13.10
N PRO A 53 -12.90 -2.93 -13.53
CA PRO A 53 -11.46 -2.75 -13.48
C PRO A 53 -11.05 -1.63 -14.45
N PHE A 54 -9.94 -0.96 -14.16
CA PHE A 54 -9.33 -0.09 -15.17
C PHE A 54 -8.91 -0.93 -16.40
N PRO A 55 -9.16 -0.43 -17.62
CA PRO A 55 -8.66 -1.05 -18.83
C PRO A 55 -7.13 -1.21 -18.83
N ARG A 56 -6.63 -2.22 -19.56
CA ARG A 56 -5.20 -2.56 -19.56
C ARG A 56 -4.33 -1.44 -20.14
N ASP A 57 -4.77 -0.84 -21.24
CA ASP A 57 -4.13 0.30 -21.89
C ASP A 57 -4.02 1.52 -20.95
N VAL A 58 -5.05 1.78 -20.14
CA VAL A 58 -5.03 2.85 -19.13
C VAL A 58 -3.97 2.55 -18.06
N LEU A 59 -3.90 1.32 -17.57
CA LEU A 59 -2.88 0.91 -16.58
C LEU A 59 -1.46 0.98 -17.16
N ASP A 60 -1.26 0.54 -18.40
CA ASP A 60 0.03 0.58 -19.08
C ASP A 60 0.50 2.04 -19.31
N ALA A 61 -0.39 2.92 -19.76
CA ALA A 61 -0.09 4.34 -19.91
C ALA A 61 0.23 5.03 -18.58
N ALA A 62 -0.55 4.74 -17.53
CA ALA A 62 -0.30 5.28 -16.19
C ALA A 62 1.03 4.78 -15.62
N TYR A 63 1.37 3.51 -15.84
CA TYR A 63 2.64 2.93 -15.41
C TYR A 63 3.83 3.60 -16.12
N ALA A 64 3.76 3.76 -17.44
CA ALA A 64 4.80 4.43 -18.22
C ALA A 64 5.02 5.87 -17.76
N ALA A 65 3.95 6.67 -17.66
CA ALA A 65 4.03 8.05 -17.17
C ALA A 65 4.60 8.14 -15.74
N THR A 66 4.27 7.17 -14.89
CA THR A 66 4.84 7.09 -13.53
C THR A 66 6.34 6.81 -13.56
N GLN A 67 6.81 5.90 -14.44
CA GLN A 67 8.24 5.62 -14.54
C GLN A 67 9.02 6.81 -15.11
N GLU A 68 8.47 7.50 -16.11
CA GLU A 68 9.05 8.74 -16.66
C GLU A 68 9.20 9.81 -15.58
N LEU A 69 8.13 10.07 -14.82
CA LEU A 69 8.17 11.04 -13.72
C LEU A 69 9.21 10.66 -12.65
N TYR A 70 9.27 9.38 -12.26
CA TYR A 70 10.24 8.94 -11.26
C TYR A 70 11.68 9.04 -11.76
N ALA A 71 11.93 8.83 -13.06
CA ALA A 71 13.24 9.05 -13.66
C ALA A 71 13.61 10.54 -13.66
N GLU A 72 12.68 11.42 -14.05
CA GLU A 72 12.87 12.88 -14.00
C GLU A 72 13.18 13.35 -12.57
N LEU A 73 12.37 12.94 -11.59
CA LEU A 73 12.58 13.31 -10.18
C LEU A 73 13.90 12.78 -9.64
N SER A 74 14.33 11.58 -10.06
CA SER A 74 15.64 11.04 -9.65
C SER A 74 16.81 11.78 -10.30
N ALA A 75 16.62 12.36 -11.48
CA ALA A 75 17.62 13.18 -12.15
C ALA A 75 17.69 14.61 -11.60
N THR A 76 16.58 15.16 -11.13
CA THR A 76 16.44 16.59 -10.79
C THR A 76 16.33 16.87 -9.29
N ASN A 77 16.03 15.87 -8.46
CA ASN A 77 15.82 16.04 -7.03
C ASN A 77 16.61 15.00 -6.21
N GLU A 78 17.73 15.45 -5.64
CA GLU A 78 18.62 14.61 -4.83
C GLU A 78 17.93 13.99 -3.60
N ASN A 79 17.01 14.72 -2.95
CA ASN A 79 16.29 14.21 -1.79
C ASN A 79 15.31 13.10 -2.17
N TRP A 80 14.65 13.23 -3.33
CA TRP A 80 13.82 12.17 -3.89
C TRP A 80 14.68 10.95 -4.20
N LYS A 81 15.76 11.14 -4.98
CA LYS A 81 16.66 10.06 -5.39
C LYS A 81 17.15 9.24 -4.19
N LYS A 82 17.59 9.93 -3.13
CA LYS A 82 18.09 9.32 -1.88
C LYS A 82 17.08 8.39 -1.19
N ILE A 83 15.78 8.65 -1.33
CA ILE A 83 14.72 7.81 -0.74
C ILE A 83 14.24 6.75 -1.73
N TYR A 84 14.03 7.15 -2.99
CA TYR A 84 13.37 6.34 -3.99
C TYR A 84 14.21 5.17 -4.47
N GLU A 85 15.52 5.35 -4.70
CA GLU A 85 16.38 4.28 -5.21
C GLU A 85 16.42 3.03 -4.30
N PRO A 86 16.74 3.15 -2.99
CA PRO A 86 16.71 1.98 -2.10
C PRO A 86 15.29 1.41 -1.93
N TRP A 87 14.26 2.27 -1.91
CA TRP A 87 12.88 1.81 -1.86
C TRP A 87 12.48 1.02 -3.11
N LYS A 88 12.91 1.45 -4.30
CA LYS A 88 12.64 0.77 -5.58
C LYS A 88 13.26 -0.63 -5.57
N GLN A 89 14.50 -0.76 -5.13
CA GLN A 89 15.16 -2.07 -5.00
C GLN A 89 14.36 -2.98 -4.06
N PHE A 90 14.02 -2.50 -2.86
CA PHE A 90 13.23 -3.28 -1.90
C PHE A 90 11.88 -3.72 -2.48
N ARG A 91 11.21 -2.85 -3.24
CA ARG A 91 9.94 -3.18 -3.93
C ARG A 91 10.13 -4.28 -4.97
N GLU A 92 11.18 -4.22 -5.79
CA GLU A 92 11.47 -5.22 -6.82
C GLU A 92 11.72 -6.60 -6.21
N GLU A 93 12.53 -6.66 -5.15
CA GLU A 93 12.78 -7.88 -4.38
C GLU A 93 11.49 -8.40 -3.72
N SER A 94 10.66 -7.50 -3.17
CA SER A 94 9.36 -7.84 -2.60
C SER A 94 8.44 -8.46 -3.65
N PHE A 95 8.33 -7.86 -4.84
CA PHE A 95 7.53 -8.44 -5.92
C PHE A 95 8.02 -9.82 -6.36
N GLN A 96 9.34 -10.03 -6.38
CA GLN A 96 9.92 -11.33 -6.68
C GLN A 96 9.56 -12.40 -5.65
N TRP A 97 9.48 -12.03 -4.37
CA TRP A 97 9.03 -12.93 -3.30
C TRP A 97 7.52 -13.18 -3.37
N PHE A 98 6.70 -12.14 -3.37
CA PHE A 98 5.24 -12.23 -3.30
C PHE A 98 4.63 -12.94 -4.51
N ARG A 99 5.25 -12.87 -5.69
CA ARG A 99 4.73 -13.57 -6.88
C ARG A 99 4.83 -15.10 -6.79
N VAL A 100 5.59 -15.65 -5.85
CA VAL A 100 5.84 -17.10 -5.75
C VAL A 100 4.81 -17.77 -4.85
N ALA A 101 4.73 -17.39 -3.57
CA ALA A 101 3.88 -18.06 -2.60
C ALA A 101 2.53 -17.33 -2.40
N GLU A 102 2.57 -16.05 -2.03
CA GLU A 102 1.37 -15.28 -1.67
C GLU A 102 0.42 -15.12 -2.86
N TYR A 103 0.92 -14.59 -3.99
CA TYR A 103 0.09 -14.34 -5.17
C TYR A 103 -0.54 -15.62 -5.72
N THR A 104 0.21 -16.73 -5.74
CA THR A 104 -0.29 -17.99 -6.29
C THR A 104 -1.35 -18.62 -5.38
N LEU A 105 -1.13 -18.60 -4.06
CA LEU A 105 -2.08 -19.10 -3.07
C LEU A 105 -3.37 -18.27 -3.03
N ASP A 106 -3.25 -16.94 -2.97
CA ASP A 106 -4.39 -16.03 -2.95
C ASP A 106 -5.23 -16.18 -4.22
N SER A 107 -4.58 -16.16 -5.39
CA SER A 107 -5.28 -16.32 -6.67
C SER A 107 -6.02 -17.65 -6.75
N TYR A 108 -5.40 -18.75 -6.28
CA TYR A 108 -6.05 -20.05 -6.23
C TYR A 108 -7.27 -20.04 -5.31
N ASN A 109 -7.14 -19.53 -4.09
CA ASN A 109 -8.25 -19.48 -3.12
C ASN A 109 -9.41 -18.61 -3.62
N TYR A 110 -9.12 -17.47 -4.25
CA TYR A 110 -10.15 -16.61 -4.84
C TYR A 110 -10.86 -17.29 -6.00
N ALA A 111 -10.12 -18.00 -6.85
CA ALA A 111 -10.72 -18.78 -7.94
C ALA A 111 -11.65 -19.87 -7.39
N MET A 112 -11.23 -20.61 -6.36
CA MET A 112 -12.04 -21.65 -5.72
C MET A 112 -13.31 -21.08 -5.09
N GLN A 113 -13.20 -19.97 -4.36
CA GLN A 113 -14.33 -19.25 -3.78
C GLN A 113 -15.32 -18.79 -4.85
N SER A 114 -14.83 -18.27 -5.98
CA SER A 114 -15.68 -17.84 -7.11
C SER A 114 -16.40 -18.99 -7.80
N ALA A 115 -15.80 -20.19 -7.76
CA ALA A 115 -16.39 -21.43 -8.26
C ALA A 115 -17.36 -22.09 -7.25
N GLY A 116 -17.58 -21.48 -6.07
CA GLY A 116 -18.47 -21.98 -5.03
C GLY A 116 -17.92 -23.20 -4.28
N LYS A 117 -16.59 -23.39 -4.27
CA LYS A 117 -15.91 -24.47 -3.56
C LYS A 117 -15.32 -23.99 -2.23
#